data_AF-A0A930GWZ9-F1
#
_entry.id   AF-A0A930GWZ9-F1
#
_cell.length_a   1.000
_cell.length_b   1.000
_cell.length_c   1.000
_cell.angle_alpha   90.00
_cell.angle_beta   90.00
_cell.angle_gamma   90.00
#
_symmetry.space_group_name_H-M   'P 1'
#
loop_
_entity.id
_entity.type
_entity.pdbx_description
1 polymer ?
#
loop_
_entity_poly.entity_id
_entity_poly.type
_entity_poly.pdbx_seq_one_letter_code
_entity_poly.pdbx_strand_id
1 'polypeptide(L)'
;MKKIRRSVLLFGLMLGILSACGKQGEKVGTEAQGTTSAVREGTTEASTEKGTAEAEKPEKQVIEGTVSNTIDMTKYEKGKKIRLWVPLPHDSEYQTVDGIEYDAGNTSSVISGDDWGNQMLYVEWDENAEPADRVVSIHFDVKREEVLRPELKEEDTEALPEEAKKYLEPSKNLPLNDQVKAKAMEVTEGKTTDLEKARAIYDWVIANMNRNEEVKGCGEGDVCALLDTTMSGKCT
;
A
#
# COMPACT_ATOMS: atom_id res chain seq x y z
N MET A 1 -29.55 -76.16 -6.21
CA MET A 1 -29.02 -75.80 -4.87
C MET A 1 -27.74 -75.01 -5.12
N LYS A 2 -27.47 -73.76 -4.73
CA LYS A 2 -27.95 -72.83 -3.69
C LYS A 2 -27.83 -71.39 -4.24
N LYS A 3 -28.60 -70.47 -3.64
CA LYS A 3 -28.90 -69.10 -4.06
C LYS A 3 -27.74 -68.09 -3.91
N ILE A 4 -27.64 -67.21 -4.91
CA ILE A 4 -27.44 -65.75 -4.91
C ILE A 4 -27.11 -65.08 -3.56
N ARG A 5 -26.02 -64.29 -3.54
CA ARG A 5 -25.99 -62.96 -2.89
C ARG A 5 -25.16 -61.99 -3.74
N ARG A 6 -25.80 -60.90 -4.17
CA ARG A 6 -25.22 -59.75 -4.86
C ARG A 6 -24.47 -58.87 -3.84
N SER A 7 -23.22 -58.53 -4.14
CA SER A 7 -22.56 -57.32 -3.60
C SER A 7 -22.14 -56.48 -4.80
N VAL A 8 -22.75 -55.32 -4.94
CA VAL A 8 -22.36 -54.28 -5.90
C VAL A 8 -21.28 -53.45 -5.20
N LEU A 9 -20.04 -53.56 -5.66
CA LEU A 9 -18.98 -52.60 -5.36
C LEU A 9 -18.94 -51.61 -6.52
N LEU A 10 -19.43 -50.40 -6.29
CA LEU A 10 -19.19 -49.26 -7.18
C LEU A 10 -17.74 -48.81 -6.99
N PHE A 11 -16.90 -49.05 -8.00
CA PHE A 11 -15.60 -48.40 -8.16
C PHE A 11 -15.85 -46.96 -8.61
N GLY A 12 -15.87 -46.03 -7.65
CA GLY A 12 -15.83 -44.59 -7.90
C GLY A 12 -14.40 -44.15 -8.10
N LEU A 13 -14.04 -43.86 -9.36
CA LEU A 13 -12.77 -43.29 -9.79
C LEU A 13 -12.66 -41.84 -9.28
N MET A 14 -12.03 -41.61 -8.12
CA MET A 14 -11.59 -40.27 -7.73
C MET A 14 -10.28 -39.96 -8.46
N LEU A 15 -10.39 -39.27 -9.60
CA LEU A 15 -9.28 -38.58 -10.23
C LEU A 15 -9.01 -37.30 -9.41
N GLY A 16 -8.01 -37.36 -8.51
CA GLY A 16 -7.47 -36.17 -7.87
C GLY A 16 -6.69 -35.35 -8.88
N ILE A 17 -7.21 -34.18 -9.24
CA ILE A 17 -6.42 -33.16 -9.94
C ILE A 17 -5.69 -32.36 -8.87
N LEU A 18 -4.43 -32.71 -8.66
CA LEU A 18 -3.45 -31.84 -8.00
C LEU A 18 -3.23 -30.62 -8.90
N SER A 19 -3.86 -29.49 -8.56
CA SER A 19 -3.34 -28.19 -9.00
C SER A 19 -2.13 -27.84 -8.15
N ALA A 20 -0.99 -27.74 -8.83
CA ALA A 20 0.29 -27.37 -8.25
C ALA A 20 0.25 -25.92 -7.73
N CYS A 21 0.07 -25.77 -6.42
CA CYS A 21 0.39 -24.53 -5.72
C CYS A 21 1.92 -24.42 -5.61
N GLY A 22 2.49 -23.44 -6.32
CA GLY A 22 3.91 -23.12 -6.22
C GLY A 22 4.25 -22.72 -4.79
N LYS A 23 5.12 -23.49 -4.13
CA LYS A 23 5.71 -23.17 -2.84
C LYS A 23 6.41 -21.80 -2.92
N GLN A 24 5.89 -20.80 -2.22
CA GLN A 24 6.66 -19.61 -1.90
C GLN A 24 7.58 -19.92 -0.72
N GLY A 25 8.88 -19.73 -0.95
CA GLY A 25 9.90 -19.81 0.08
C GLY A 25 9.73 -18.70 1.11
N GLU A 26 9.91 -19.08 2.36
CA GLU A 26 9.95 -18.24 3.55
C GLU A 26 11.04 -17.15 3.39
N LYS A 27 10.63 -15.91 3.10
CA LYS A 27 11.50 -14.74 3.21
C LYS A 27 11.31 -14.12 4.59
N VAL A 28 12.27 -14.37 5.47
CA VAL A 28 12.40 -13.65 6.74
C VAL A 28 12.89 -12.24 6.43
N GLY A 29 11.96 -11.29 6.32
CA GLY A 29 12.22 -9.85 6.41
C GLY A 29 11.93 -9.42 7.84
N THR A 30 12.91 -8.83 8.53
CA THR A 30 12.71 -8.21 9.85
C THR A 30 12.85 -6.70 9.66
N GLU A 31 11.77 -5.97 9.93
CA GLU A 31 11.71 -4.51 9.82
C GLU A 31 12.22 -3.83 11.10
N ALA A 32 12.79 -2.64 10.93
CA ALA A 32 13.12 -1.69 11.99
C ALA A 32 12.03 -0.60 12.03
N GLN A 33 11.49 -0.33 13.22
CA GLN A 33 10.46 0.68 13.42
C GLN A 33 11.10 2.07 13.48
N GLY A 34 10.83 2.92 12.47
CA GLY A 34 11.09 4.35 12.56
C GLY A 34 10.06 5.03 13.45
N THR A 35 10.52 5.81 14.44
CA THR A 35 9.68 6.56 15.37
C THR A 35 9.60 8.01 14.91
N THR A 36 8.43 8.45 14.43
CA THR A 36 8.15 9.87 14.16
C THR A 36 7.44 10.45 15.38
N SER A 37 8.05 11.46 16.03
CA SER A 37 7.39 12.25 17.08
C SER A 37 7.00 13.61 16.53
N ALA A 38 5.69 13.89 16.46
CA ALA A 38 5.16 15.24 16.31
C ALA A 38 4.28 15.54 17.54
N VAL A 39 4.67 16.54 18.33
CA VAL A 39 3.92 16.99 19.51
C VAL A 39 3.01 18.15 19.09
N ARG A 40 1.73 18.09 19.46
CA ARG A 40 0.85 19.27 19.43
C ARG A 40 -0.02 19.27 20.69
N GLU A 41 0.10 20.32 21.50
CA GLU A 41 -0.75 20.59 22.65
C GLU A 41 -2.13 21.04 22.18
N GLY A 42 -3.17 20.46 22.79
CA GLY A 42 -4.56 20.83 22.57
C GLY A 42 -5.02 21.90 23.56
N THR A 43 -5.97 22.73 23.15
CA THR A 43 -6.80 23.51 24.06
C THR A 43 -8.24 23.42 23.58
N THR A 44 -9.12 23.11 24.53
CA THR A 44 -10.57 23.02 24.41
C THR A 44 -11.19 24.39 24.66
N GLU A 45 -12.28 24.74 23.95
CA GLU A 45 -13.51 25.31 24.52
C GLU A 45 -14.63 25.51 23.47
N ALA A 46 -15.85 25.73 23.96
CA ALA A 46 -17.14 25.28 23.43
C ALA A 46 -17.90 26.27 22.51
N SER A 47 -19.01 25.75 21.93
CA SER A 47 -20.06 26.39 21.09
C SER A 47 -20.49 27.81 21.53
N THR A 48 -20.94 28.72 20.66
CA THR A 48 -22.23 28.71 19.94
C THR A 48 -22.31 29.97 19.05
N GLU A 49 -22.80 29.86 17.80
CA GLU A 49 -23.89 30.68 17.21
C GLU A 49 -23.89 30.63 15.67
N LYS A 50 -25.12 30.52 15.14
CA LYS A 50 -25.45 30.19 13.76
C LYS A 50 -25.64 31.50 12.98
N GLY A 51 -24.57 31.98 12.35
CA GLY A 51 -24.63 32.96 11.27
C GLY A 51 -24.59 32.23 9.93
N THR A 52 -25.50 32.58 9.01
CA THR A 52 -25.45 32.13 7.62
C THR A 52 -24.26 32.82 6.95
N ALA A 53 -23.06 32.30 7.20
CA ALA A 53 -21.86 32.69 6.50
C ALA A 53 -21.89 32.02 5.12
N GLU A 54 -21.81 32.83 4.08
CA GLU A 54 -21.34 32.38 2.77
C GLU A 54 -20.03 31.61 3.01
N ALA A 55 -20.03 30.31 2.74
CA ALA A 55 -18.92 29.44 3.12
C ALA A 55 -17.65 29.96 2.44
N GLU A 56 -16.74 30.57 3.23
CA GLU A 56 -15.42 30.95 2.76
C GLU A 56 -14.78 29.70 2.15
N LYS A 57 -14.38 29.82 0.88
CA LYS A 57 -13.70 28.74 0.18
C LYS A 57 -12.44 28.41 0.99
N PRO A 58 -12.25 27.14 1.42
CA PRO A 58 -11.11 26.79 2.26
C PRO A 58 -9.81 27.20 1.56
N GLU A 59 -8.99 27.98 2.26
CA GLU A 59 -7.66 28.37 1.78
C GLU A 59 -6.77 27.14 1.77
N LYS A 60 -6.05 26.89 0.66
CA LYS A 60 -5.16 25.74 0.54
C LYS A 60 -4.04 25.85 1.58
N GLN A 61 -3.86 24.82 2.38
CA GLN A 61 -2.73 24.76 3.29
C GLN A 61 -1.43 24.36 2.57
N VAL A 62 -0.32 24.96 2.99
CA VAL A 62 1.03 24.57 2.57
C VAL A 62 1.78 24.14 3.80
N ILE A 63 2.40 22.96 3.75
CA ILE A 63 3.24 22.44 4.81
C ILE A 63 4.62 22.18 4.22
N GLU A 64 5.64 22.69 4.89
CA GLU A 64 7.02 22.49 4.51
C GLU A 64 7.87 22.13 5.73
N GLY A 65 8.96 21.41 5.47
CA GLY A 65 9.93 21.09 6.51
C GLY A 65 10.97 20.08 6.02
N THR A 66 11.96 19.87 6.88
CA THR A 66 13.01 18.87 6.66
C THR A 66 12.56 17.53 7.24
N VAL A 67 12.71 16.47 6.45
CA VAL A 67 12.57 15.09 6.91
C VAL A 67 13.96 14.52 7.11
N SER A 68 14.20 13.92 8.27
CA SER A 68 15.44 13.22 8.56
C SER A 68 15.12 11.84 9.13
N ASN A 69 15.65 10.80 8.49
CA ASN A 69 15.46 9.41 8.89
C ASN A 69 16.81 8.76 9.16
N THR A 70 16.91 8.03 10.27
CA THR A 70 18.06 7.18 10.58
C THR A 70 17.59 5.74 10.69
N ILE A 71 18.21 4.86 9.91
CA ILE A 71 17.92 3.44 9.86
C ILE A 71 19.09 2.71 10.51
N ASP A 72 18.84 2.19 11.70
CA ASP A 72 19.82 1.47 12.52
C ASP A 72 19.68 -0.05 12.33
N MET A 73 20.70 -0.64 11.73
CA MET A 73 20.84 -2.08 11.48
C MET A 73 21.97 -2.69 12.34
N THR A 74 22.46 -1.98 13.35
CA THR A 74 23.58 -2.39 14.22
C THR A 74 23.25 -3.63 15.06
N LYS A 75 21.96 -3.90 15.31
CA LYS A 75 21.49 -5.09 16.02
C LYS A 75 21.82 -6.41 15.30
N TYR A 76 22.12 -6.35 14.01
CA TYR A 76 22.41 -7.55 13.24
C TYR A 76 23.91 -7.86 13.33
N GLU A 77 24.22 -9.10 13.73
CA GLU A 77 25.58 -9.55 13.99
C GLU A 77 26.43 -9.71 12.71
N LYS A 78 27.74 -9.77 12.90
CA LYS A 78 28.72 -10.08 11.85
C LYS A 78 28.50 -11.50 11.29
N GLY A 79 28.96 -11.75 10.08
CA GLY A 79 28.75 -13.02 9.36
C GLY A 79 27.40 -13.10 8.64
N LYS A 80 26.66 -11.98 8.57
CA LYS A 80 25.43 -11.84 7.79
C LYS A 80 25.55 -10.68 6.82
N LYS A 81 25.22 -10.97 5.55
CA LYS A 81 25.00 -9.97 4.51
C LYS A 81 23.64 -9.31 4.72
N ILE A 82 23.60 -7.99 4.72
CA ILE A 82 22.39 -7.20 4.89
C ILE A 82 22.15 -6.37 3.64
N ARG A 83 20.90 -6.34 3.21
CA ARG A 83 20.44 -5.54 2.09
C ARG A 83 19.27 -4.70 2.56
N LEU A 84 19.37 -3.39 2.35
CA LEU A 84 18.39 -2.41 2.73
C LEU A 84 17.92 -1.70 1.47
N TRP A 85 16.60 -1.52 1.36
CA TRP A 85 15.97 -0.72 0.32
C TRP A 85 15.18 0.38 1.01
N VAL A 86 15.51 1.63 0.72
CA VAL A 86 14.84 2.80 1.30
C VAL A 86 14.14 3.56 0.19
N PRO A 87 12.80 3.70 0.24
CA PRO A 87 12.09 4.52 -0.72
C PRO A 87 12.48 5.97 -0.58
N LEU A 88 12.75 6.61 -1.71
CA LEU A 88 13.06 8.02 -1.78
C LEU A 88 11.80 8.80 -2.21
N PRO A 89 11.58 9.99 -1.65
CA PRO A 89 10.50 10.88 -2.08
C PRO A 89 10.72 11.35 -3.54
N HIS A 90 9.63 11.71 -4.23
CA HIS A 90 9.65 12.23 -5.60
C HIS A 90 8.78 13.49 -5.74
N ASP A 91 9.08 14.31 -6.74
CA ASP A 91 8.26 15.48 -7.07
C ASP A 91 6.90 15.10 -7.66
N SER A 92 5.90 15.93 -7.40
CA SER A 92 4.59 15.84 -8.05
C SER A 92 4.03 17.25 -8.25
N GLU A 93 2.85 17.36 -8.88
CA GLU A 93 2.15 18.64 -9.05
C GLU A 93 1.91 19.38 -7.72
N TYR A 94 1.81 18.66 -6.59
CA TYR A 94 1.50 19.22 -5.27
C TYR A 94 2.58 18.91 -4.22
N GLN A 95 3.76 18.48 -4.65
CA GLN A 95 4.90 18.21 -3.78
C GLN A 95 6.19 18.59 -4.48
N THR A 96 7.02 19.38 -3.81
CA THR A 96 8.41 19.62 -4.18
C THR A 96 9.33 18.99 -3.16
N VAL A 97 10.32 18.25 -3.63
CA VAL A 97 11.36 17.61 -2.84
C VAL A 97 12.69 18.21 -3.24
N ASP A 98 13.48 18.64 -2.26
CA ASP A 98 14.79 19.23 -2.51
C ASP A 98 15.86 18.63 -1.59
N GLY A 99 17.11 18.65 -2.04
CA GLY A 99 18.26 18.30 -1.23
C GLY A 99 18.23 16.87 -0.67
N ILE A 100 17.79 15.87 -1.46
CA ILE A 100 17.91 14.46 -1.04
C ILE A 100 19.39 14.11 -0.89
N GLU A 101 19.80 13.93 0.34
CA GLU A 101 21.15 13.56 0.73
C GLU A 101 21.09 12.35 1.65
N TYR A 102 22.11 11.50 1.60
CA TYR A 102 22.21 10.34 2.46
C TYR A 102 23.66 10.05 2.85
N ASP A 103 23.83 9.42 4.00
CA ASP A 103 25.09 8.86 4.46
C ASP A 103 24.89 7.36 4.73
N ALA A 104 25.68 6.54 4.05
CA ALA A 104 25.74 5.10 4.23
C ALA A 104 27.16 4.63 4.63
N GLY A 105 28.00 5.57 5.09
CA GLY A 105 29.41 5.34 5.37
C GLY A 105 30.19 4.89 4.13
N ASN A 106 31.11 3.94 4.33
CA ASN A 106 31.94 3.38 3.26
C ASN A 106 31.30 2.16 2.56
N THR A 107 30.02 1.90 2.82
CA THR A 107 29.36 0.71 2.29
C THR A 107 28.91 0.89 0.83
N SER A 108 28.60 -0.22 0.16
CA SER A 108 28.06 -0.17 -1.19
C SER A 108 26.64 0.40 -1.17
N SER A 109 26.40 1.45 -1.95
CA SER A 109 25.09 2.06 -2.11
C SER A 109 24.82 2.51 -3.55
N VAL A 110 23.55 2.43 -3.98
CA VAL A 110 23.11 2.90 -5.30
C VAL A 110 21.67 3.37 -5.23
N ILE A 111 21.37 4.48 -5.88
CA ILE A 111 19.98 4.90 -6.13
C ILE A 111 19.56 4.34 -7.49
N SER A 112 18.42 3.66 -7.53
CA SER A 112 17.82 3.15 -8.76
C SER A 112 16.36 3.57 -8.87
N GLY A 113 15.89 3.80 -10.09
CA GLY A 113 14.49 4.09 -10.40
C GLY A 113 13.79 2.91 -11.10
N ASP A 114 12.46 2.94 -11.13
CA ASP A 114 11.63 2.09 -11.99
C ASP A 114 10.89 2.90 -13.07
N ASP A 115 10.16 2.19 -13.95
CA ASP A 115 9.38 2.80 -15.04
C ASP A 115 8.17 3.63 -14.54
N TRP A 116 7.85 3.55 -13.24
CA TRP A 116 6.82 4.34 -12.58
C TRP A 116 7.37 5.62 -11.93
N GLY A 117 8.68 5.85 -12.02
CA GLY A 117 9.35 7.00 -11.42
C GLY A 117 9.63 6.83 -9.92
N ASN A 118 9.40 5.65 -9.35
CA ASN A 118 9.77 5.38 -7.96
C ASN A 118 11.29 5.27 -7.86
N GLN A 119 11.88 5.92 -6.87
CA GLN A 119 13.31 5.82 -6.59
C GLN A 119 13.54 5.07 -5.27
N MET A 120 14.53 4.19 -5.27
CA MET A 120 14.95 3.43 -4.10
C MET A 120 16.46 3.60 -3.89
N LEU A 121 16.86 3.97 -2.67
CA LEU A 121 18.23 3.80 -2.22
C LEU A 121 18.45 2.35 -1.80
N TYR A 122 19.32 1.66 -2.52
CA TYR A 122 19.83 0.35 -2.15
C TYR A 122 21.13 0.50 -1.36
N VAL A 123 21.22 -0.15 -0.21
CA VAL A 123 22.43 -0.22 0.62
C VAL A 123 22.73 -1.67 0.94
N GLU A 124 23.98 -2.08 0.77
CA GLU A 124 24.41 -3.45 1.04
C GLU A 124 25.65 -3.46 1.93
N TRP A 125 25.56 -4.15 3.07
CA TRP A 125 26.71 -4.51 3.89
C TRP A 125 27.02 -5.99 3.70
N ASP A 126 28.30 -6.29 3.46
CA ASP A 126 28.75 -7.67 3.37
C ASP A 126 28.84 -8.35 4.76
N GLU A 127 29.21 -9.63 4.74
CA GLU A 127 29.29 -10.49 5.92
C GLU A 127 30.38 -10.03 6.91
N ASN A 128 31.37 -9.28 6.44
CA ASN A 128 32.53 -8.82 7.20
C ASN A 128 32.36 -7.40 7.75
N ALA A 129 31.37 -6.64 7.28
CA ALA A 129 31.05 -5.31 7.78
C ALA A 129 30.81 -5.32 9.30
N GLU A 130 31.48 -4.41 10.01
CA GLU A 130 31.31 -4.26 11.45
C GLU A 130 29.88 -3.84 11.77
N PRO A 131 29.21 -4.44 12.77
CA PRO A 131 27.84 -4.09 13.11
C PRO A 131 27.64 -2.59 13.39
N ALA A 132 28.64 -1.91 13.98
CA ALA A 132 28.58 -0.48 14.28
C ALA A 132 28.47 0.41 13.03
N ASP A 133 28.92 -0.06 11.87
CA ASP A 133 28.88 0.71 10.60
C ASP A 133 27.56 0.52 9.84
N ARG A 134 26.60 -0.21 10.42
CA ARG A 134 25.33 -0.57 9.78
C ARG A 134 24.25 0.47 10.09
N VAL A 135 24.54 1.72 9.77
CA VAL A 135 23.64 2.85 9.96
C VAL A 135 23.53 3.62 8.66
N VAL A 136 22.31 4.00 8.28
CA VAL A 136 22.05 4.88 7.14
C VAL A 136 21.25 6.08 7.62
N SER A 137 21.67 7.28 7.27
CA SER A 137 20.86 8.48 7.43
C SER A 137 20.45 9.04 6.09
N ILE A 138 19.23 9.55 5.99
CA ILE A 138 18.70 10.23 4.81
C ILE A 138 18.05 11.53 5.28
N HIS A 139 18.29 12.61 4.56
CA HIS A 139 17.63 13.89 4.78
C HIS A 139 17.22 14.54 3.47
N PHE A 140 16.10 15.27 3.53
CA PHE A 140 15.59 16.06 2.41
C PHE A 140 14.61 17.11 2.92
N ASP A 141 14.48 18.18 2.18
CA ASP A 141 13.42 19.17 2.38
C ASP A 141 12.22 18.80 1.53
N VAL A 142 11.02 18.97 2.09
CA VAL A 142 9.78 18.71 1.37
C VAL A 142 8.81 19.85 1.61
N LYS A 143 8.18 20.30 0.53
CA LYS A 143 7.04 21.21 0.54
C LYS A 143 5.85 20.49 -0.08
N ARG A 144 4.73 20.45 0.62
CA ARG A 144 3.46 19.89 0.13
C ARG A 144 2.37 20.93 0.16
N GLU A 145 1.59 20.94 -0.91
CA GLU A 145 0.40 21.78 -1.03
C GLU A 145 -0.85 20.91 -0.88
N GLU A 146 -1.82 21.41 -0.10
CA GLU A 146 -3.10 20.75 0.08
C GLU A 146 -3.89 20.71 -1.24
N VAL A 147 -4.36 19.52 -1.59
CA VAL A 147 -5.16 19.29 -2.79
C VAL A 147 -6.64 19.34 -2.43
N LEU A 148 -7.21 20.54 -2.50
CA LEU A 148 -8.64 20.74 -2.32
C LEU A 148 -9.38 20.48 -3.65
N ARG A 149 -10.29 19.50 -3.63
CA ARG A 149 -11.23 19.18 -4.73
C ARG A 149 -12.67 19.10 -4.19
N PRO A 150 -13.23 20.20 -3.67
CA PRO A 150 -14.55 20.20 -3.04
C PRO A 150 -15.68 19.92 -4.03
N GLU A 151 -15.50 20.29 -5.30
CA GLU A 151 -16.41 19.97 -6.39
C GLU A 151 -15.66 19.09 -7.40
N LEU A 152 -15.76 17.78 -7.24
CA LEU A 152 -15.40 16.84 -8.31
C LEU A 152 -16.56 16.83 -9.31
N LYS A 153 -16.29 17.31 -10.52
CA LYS A 153 -17.24 17.27 -11.64
C LYS A 153 -16.81 16.16 -12.57
N GLU A 154 -17.78 15.33 -12.95
CA GLU A 154 -17.60 14.34 -14.00
C GLU A 154 -18.13 14.94 -15.29
N GLU A 155 -17.27 15.05 -16.29
CA GLU A 155 -17.66 15.42 -17.63
C GLU A 155 -17.75 14.14 -18.46
N ASP A 156 -18.98 13.59 -18.59
CA ASP A 156 -19.30 12.32 -19.29
C ASP A 156 -18.86 12.27 -20.77
N THR A 157 -18.22 13.32 -21.28
CA THR A 157 -17.90 13.50 -22.70
C THR A 157 -16.42 13.43 -23.04
N GLU A 158 -15.52 13.45 -22.05
CA GLU A 158 -14.09 13.38 -22.32
C GLU A 158 -13.60 11.94 -22.44
N ALA A 159 -12.92 11.62 -23.54
CA ALA A 159 -12.24 10.35 -23.67
C ALA A 159 -11.13 10.26 -22.61
N LEU A 160 -11.00 9.08 -21.98
CA LEU A 160 -9.91 8.83 -21.04
C LEU A 160 -8.56 9.12 -21.71
N PRO A 161 -7.68 9.93 -21.07
CA PRO A 161 -6.35 10.19 -21.58
C PRO A 161 -5.57 8.89 -21.82
N GLU A 162 -4.72 8.84 -22.83
CA GLU A 162 -3.95 7.62 -23.15
C GLU A 162 -3.07 7.18 -21.97
N GLU A 163 -2.51 8.13 -21.25
CA GLU A 163 -1.73 7.91 -20.03
C GLU A 163 -2.54 7.29 -18.89
N ALA A 164 -3.88 7.42 -18.89
CA ALA A 164 -4.75 6.84 -17.88
C ALA A 164 -4.99 5.34 -18.13
N LYS A 165 -4.90 4.89 -19.39
CA LYS A 165 -5.21 3.50 -19.77
C LYS A 165 -4.31 2.47 -19.10
N LYS A 166 -3.03 2.81 -18.88
CA LYS A 166 -2.10 1.92 -18.18
C LYS A 166 -2.54 1.58 -16.75
N TYR A 167 -3.33 2.45 -16.11
CA TYR A 167 -3.85 2.24 -14.75
C TYR A 167 -5.13 1.37 -14.73
N LEU A 168 -5.68 1.03 -15.89
CA LEU A 168 -6.81 0.13 -16.04
C LEU A 168 -6.38 -1.31 -16.33
N GLU A 169 -5.07 -1.56 -16.46
CA GLU A 169 -4.54 -2.91 -16.67
C GLU A 169 -4.54 -3.70 -15.36
N PRO A 170 -4.80 -5.02 -15.40
CA PRO A 170 -4.74 -5.85 -14.21
C PRO A 170 -3.30 -5.94 -13.69
N SER A 171 -3.15 -6.02 -12.38
CA SER A 171 -1.86 -6.34 -11.74
C SER A 171 -1.97 -7.61 -10.91
N LYS A 172 -0.83 -8.09 -10.40
CA LYS A 172 -0.78 -9.28 -9.54
C LYS A 172 -1.70 -9.15 -8.31
N ASN A 173 -1.70 -7.97 -7.69
CA ASN A 173 -2.43 -7.70 -6.45
C ASN A 173 -3.84 -7.12 -6.70
N LEU A 174 -4.08 -6.57 -7.90
CA LEU A 174 -5.37 -6.03 -8.34
C LEU A 174 -5.80 -6.71 -9.67
N PRO A 175 -6.20 -8.00 -9.62
CA PRO A 175 -6.66 -8.69 -10.82
C PRO A 175 -8.07 -8.22 -11.21
N LEU A 176 -8.35 -8.19 -12.52
CA LEU A 176 -9.69 -7.90 -13.07
C LEU A 176 -10.44 -9.20 -13.41
N ASN A 177 -10.56 -10.09 -12.42
CA ASN A 177 -11.24 -11.39 -12.58
C ASN A 177 -12.74 -11.32 -12.21
N ASP A 178 -13.44 -12.44 -12.37
CA ASP A 178 -14.89 -12.50 -12.14
C ASP A 178 -15.28 -12.23 -10.67
N GLN A 179 -14.44 -12.56 -9.70
CA GLN A 179 -14.70 -12.30 -8.28
C GLN A 179 -14.67 -10.79 -7.99
N VAL A 180 -13.60 -10.10 -8.41
CA VAL A 180 -13.47 -8.65 -8.24
C VAL A 180 -14.56 -7.91 -9.02
N LYS A 181 -14.83 -8.35 -10.25
CA LYS A 181 -15.91 -7.80 -11.07
C LYS A 181 -17.28 -7.95 -10.41
N ALA A 182 -17.60 -9.13 -9.89
CA ALA A 182 -18.88 -9.38 -9.23
C ALA A 182 -19.06 -8.48 -8.01
N LYS A 183 -18.02 -8.36 -7.17
CA LYS A 183 -18.06 -7.46 -6.01
C LYS A 183 -18.20 -5.99 -6.44
N ALA A 184 -17.48 -5.56 -7.46
CA ALA A 184 -17.60 -4.19 -7.97
C ALA A 184 -19.02 -3.90 -8.47
N MET A 185 -19.64 -4.82 -9.22
CA MET A 185 -21.02 -4.66 -9.70
C MET A 185 -22.04 -4.62 -8.56
N GLU A 186 -21.87 -5.44 -7.53
CA GLU A 186 -22.70 -5.43 -6.32
C GLU A 186 -22.61 -4.09 -5.59
N VAL A 187 -21.40 -3.62 -5.31
CA VAL A 187 -21.17 -2.38 -4.53
C VAL A 187 -21.63 -1.13 -5.29
N THR A 188 -21.60 -1.18 -6.61
CA THR A 188 -21.93 -0.04 -7.47
C THR A 188 -23.33 -0.11 -8.08
N GLU A 189 -24.19 -1.02 -7.60
CA GLU A 189 -25.54 -1.18 -8.12
C GLU A 189 -26.33 0.14 -8.11
N GLY A 190 -26.94 0.46 -9.26
CA GLY A 190 -27.73 1.69 -9.43
C GLY A 190 -26.92 2.99 -9.54
N LYS A 191 -25.58 2.95 -9.53
CA LYS A 191 -24.72 4.11 -9.76
C LYS A 191 -24.41 4.27 -11.24
N THR A 192 -24.58 5.48 -11.76
CA THR A 192 -24.43 5.75 -13.20
C THR A 192 -23.08 6.36 -13.52
N THR A 193 -22.63 7.30 -12.69
CA THR A 193 -21.40 8.07 -12.88
C THR A 193 -20.20 7.39 -12.20
N ASP A 194 -19.00 7.55 -12.74
CA ASP A 194 -17.78 6.97 -12.18
C ASP A 194 -17.45 7.56 -10.80
N LEU A 195 -17.76 8.83 -10.56
CA LEU A 195 -17.65 9.45 -9.23
C LEU A 195 -18.57 8.78 -8.22
N GLU A 196 -19.82 8.49 -8.58
CA GLU A 196 -20.75 7.76 -7.71
C GLU A 196 -20.27 6.34 -7.41
N LYS A 197 -19.74 5.63 -8.43
CA LYS A 197 -19.18 4.28 -8.27
C LYS A 197 -17.96 4.29 -7.34
N ALA A 198 -17.02 5.21 -7.56
CA ALA A 198 -15.82 5.36 -6.74
C ALA A 198 -16.18 5.68 -5.28
N ARG A 199 -17.13 6.59 -5.06
CA ARG A 199 -17.63 6.91 -3.70
C ARG A 199 -18.30 5.70 -3.06
N ALA A 200 -19.13 4.96 -3.80
CA ALA A 200 -19.79 3.76 -3.27
C ALA A 200 -18.78 2.69 -2.82
N ILE A 201 -17.71 2.47 -3.59
CA ILE A 201 -16.61 1.56 -3.22
C ILE A 201 -15.89 2.07 -1.96
N TYR A 202 -15.58 3.36 -1.89
CA TYR A 202 -14.93 3.97 -0.73
C TYR A 202 -15.77 3.79 0.56
N ASP A 203 -17.06 4.13 0.49
CA ASP A 203 -17.97 4.01 1.64
C ASP A 203 -18.17 2.55 2.05
N TRP A 204 -18.23 1.63 1.07
CA TRP A 204 -18.31 0.19 1.33
C TRP A 204 -17.06 -0.32 2.05
N VAL A 205 -15.86 0.10 1.65
CA VAL A 205 -14.60 -0.26 2.33
C VAL A 205 -14.64 0.18 3.79
N ILE A 206 -15.04 1.43 4.05
CA ILE A 206 -15.14 1.95 5.43
C ILE A 206 -16.15 1.15 6.27
N ALA A 207 -17.28 0.80 5.69
CA ALA A 207 -18.36 0.12 6.41
C ALA A 207 -18.10 -1.38 6.64
N ASN A 208 -17.29 -2.03 5.79
CA ASN A 208 -17.16 -3.49 5.75
C ASN A 208 -15.76 -4.00 6.10
N MET A 209 -14.73 -3.17 6.05
CA MET A 209 -13.35 -3.59 6.31
C MET A 209 -12.84 -3.14 7.68
N ASN A 210 -11.99 -3.95 8.29
CA ASN A 210 -11.39 -3.67 9.59
C ASN A 210 -9.87 -3.56 9.53
N ARG A 211 -9.31 -2.53 10.15
CA ARG A 211 -7.85 -2.40 10.26
C ARG A 211 -7.31 -3.40 11.29
N ASN A 212 -6.41 -4.30 10.87
CA ASN A 212 -5.77 -5.27 11.73
C ASN A 212 -4.37 -4.81 12.14
N GLU A 213 -4.19 -4.38 13.39
CA GLU A 213 -2.89 -3.92 13.88
C GLU A 213 -1.87 -5.03 14.08
N GLU A 214 -2.30 -6.30 14.14
CA GLU A 214 -1.43 -7.46 14.35
C GLU A 214 -0.63 -7.83 13.10
N VAL A 215 -1.06 -7.37 11.92
CA VAL A 215 -0.27 -7.50 10.68
C VAL A 215 1.07 -6.79 10.88
N LYS A 216 2.17 -7.53 10.74
CA LYS A 216 3.52 -6.96 10.87
C LYS A 216 3.90 -6.26 9.57
N GLY A 217 4.36 -5.03 9.67
CA GLY A 217 4.67 -4.20 8.51
C GLY A 217 3.42 -3.81 7.72
N CYS A 218 3.52 -3.89 6.40
CA CYS A 218 2.44 -3.62 5.45
C CYS A 218 1.49 -4.81 5.27
N GLY A 219 0.29 -4.54 4.75
CA GLY A 219 -0.63 -5.59 4.29
C GLY A 219 -0.07 -6.37 3.10
N GLU A 220 -0.66 -7.52 2.77
CA GLU A 220 -0.24 -8.33 1.61
C GLU A 220 -0.71 -7.76 0.26
N GLY A 221 -1.75 -6.92 0.29
CA GLY A 221 -2.32 -6.30 -0.91
C GLY A 221 -3.09 -7.24 -1.83
N ASP A 222 -3.31 -8.50 -1.44
CA ASP A 222 -4.06 -9.46 -2.24
C ASP A 222 -5.58 -9.24 -2.10
N VAL A 223 -6.18 -8.60 -3.10
CA VAL A 223 -7.62 -8.29 -3.09
C VAL A 223 -8.49 -9.54 -3.12
N CYS A 224 -8.09 -10.61 -3.81
CA CYS A 224 -8.88 -11.84 -3.87
C CYS A 224 -8.91 -12.52 -2.50
N ALA A 225 -7.73 -12.68 -1.89
CA ALA A 225 -7.63 -13.24 -0.55
C ALA A 225 -8.40 -12.38 0.47
N LEU A 226 -8.32 -11.04 0.35
CA LEU A 226 -9.06 -10.13 1.21
C LEU A 226 -10.57 -10.33 1.11
N LEU A 227 -11.10 -10.46 -0.12
CA LEU A 227 -12.52 -10.66 -0.38
C LEU A 227 -13.03 -12.03 0.08
N ASP A 228 -12.17 -13.04 0.15
CA ASP A 228 -12.50 -14.40 0.61
C ASP A 228 -12.32 -14.61 2.11
N THR A 229 -11.66 -13.69 2.80
CA THR A 229 -11.28 -13.85 4.21
C THR A 229 -12.01 -12.85 5.12
N THR A 230 -11.29 -12.26 6.08
CA THR A 230 -11.87 -11.51 7.21
C THR A 230 -12.24 -10.07 6.84
N MET A 231 -12.03 -9.64 5.59
CA MET A 231 -12.11 -8.23 5.18
C MET A 231 -11.26 -7.35 6.10
N SER A 232 -10.10 -7.86 6.53
CA SER A 232 -9.26 -7.20 7.52
C SER A 232 -7.79 -7.23 7.14
N GLY A 233 -7.07 -6.13 7.42
CA GLY A 233 -5.66 -6.00 7.06
C GLY A 233 -5.05 -4.63 7.40
N LYS A 234 -3.89 -4.32 6.82
CA LYS A 234 -3.25 -3.00 6.86
C LYS A 234 -3.14 -2.42 5.45
N CYS A 235 -2.84 -1.12 5.38
CA CYS A 235 -2.41 -0.49 4.14
C CYS A 235 -1.19 -1.22 3.57
N THR A 236 -1.13 -1.30 2.24
CA THR A 236 -0.02 -1.84 1.48
C THR A 236 0.53 -0.80 0.53
#